data_AF-A0A430AKM1-F1
#
_entry.id   AF-A0A430AKM1-F1
#
_cell.length_a   1.000
_cell.length_b   1.000
_cell.length_c   1.000
_cell.angle_alpha   90.00
_cell.angle_beta   90.00
_cell.angle_gamma   90.00
#
_symmetry.space_group_name_H-M   'P 1'
#
loop_
_entity.id
_entity.type
_entity.pdbx_description
1 polymer ?
#
loop_
_entity_poly.entity_id
_entity_poly.type
_entity_poly.pdbx_seq_one_letter_code
_entity_poly.pdbx_strand_id
1 'polypeptide(L)'
;MSDKDEAKKAQEKALKRSELSRKVSTASSHLNALNSQKSSLQAKIQKLKKALIAIKTHEADFNSSKQQLSSTTIEPSSWQGQKANNAKRNLAEMQAEASRIAKKIEQSIEDIETKKRELEQKMTTLEGQISSQTALISSLTAQINSI
;
A
#
# COMPACT_ATOMS: atom_id res chain seq x y z
N MET A 1 -34.68 26.06 47.52
CA MET A 1 -33.30 25.86 47.04
C MET A 1 -32.57 27.18 47.20
N SER A 2 -31.35 27.16 47.74
CA SER A 2 -30.57 28.38 47.96
C SER A 2 -29.83 28.76 46.68
N ASP A 3 -29.58 30.05 46.42
CA ASP A 3 -28.74 30.53 45.31
C ASP A 3 -27.37 29.83 45.23
N LYS A 4 -26.85 29.35 46.38
CA LYS A 4 -25.63 28.54 46.45
C LYS A 4 -25.75 27.17 45.79
N ASP A 5 -26.94 26.54 45.84
CA ASP A 5 -27.18 25.22 45.23
C ASP A 5 -27.26 25.34 43.70
N GLU A 6 -27.85 26.42 43.19
CA GLU A 6 -27.92 26.70 41.75
C GLU A 6 -26.54 27.03 41.17
N ALA A 7 -25.74 27.85 41.88
CA ALA A 7 -24.37 28.17 41.49
C ALA A 7 -23.49 26.91 41.42
N LYS A 8 -23.60 26.01 42.40
CA LYS A 8 -22.85 24.74 42.42
C LYS A 8 -23.25 23.84 41.24
N LYS A 9 -24.55 23.70 40.97
CA LYS A 9 -25.06 22.89 39.86
C LYS A 9 -24.61 23.45 38.49
N ALA A 10 -24.60 24.78 38.34
CA ALA A 10 -24.08 25.44 37.14
C ALA A 10 -22.58 25.18 36.94
N GLN A 11 -21.80 25.25 38.02
CA GLN A 11 -20.36 24.96 37.99
C GLN A 11 -20.08 23.51 37.59
N GLU A 12 -20.81 22.53 38.15
CA GLU A 12 -20.67 21.11 37.79
C GLU A 12 -20.98 20.85 36.32
N LYS A 13 -22.06 21.47 35.79
CA LYS A 13 -22.39 21.42 34.35
C LYS A 13 -21.28 22.02 33.48
N ALA A 14 -20.74 23.17 33.86
CA ALA A 14 -19.67 23.83 33.13
C ALA A 14 -18.38 22.98 33.08
N LEU A 15 -18.01 22.35 34.20
CA LEU A 15 -16.88 21.44 34.27
C LEU A 15 -17.07 20.21 33.37
N LYS A 16 -18.25 19.58 33.43
CA LYS A 16 -18.58 18.43 32.59
C LYS A 16 -18.57 18.78 31.09
N ARG A 17 -19.13 19.93 30.72
CA ARG A 17 -19.11 20.43 29.34
C ARG A 17 -17.68 20.69 28.86
N SER A 18 -16.82 21.27 29.71
CA SER A 18 -15.40 21.49 29.40
C SER A 18 -14.65 20.18 29.18
N GLU A 19 -14.85 19.18 30.04
CA GLU A 19 -14.22 17.86 29.90
C GLU A 19 -14.64 17.16 28.60
N LEU A 20 -15.94 17.12 28.31
CA LEU A 20 -16.43 16.53 27.07
C LEU A 20 -15.91 17.27 25.83
N SER A 21 -15.83 18.60 25.88
CA SER A 21 -15.28 19.41 24.78
C SER A 21 -13.81 19.07 24.53
N ARG A 22 -13.02 18.85 25.59
CA ARG A 22 -11.63 18.37 25.46
C ARG A 22 -11.58 16.98 24.81
N LYS A 23 -12.45 16.04 25.22
CA LYS A 23 -12.54 14.71 24.62
C LYS A 23 -12.88 14.78 23.12
N VAL A 24 -13.82 15.65 22.73
CA VAL A 24 -14.16 15.90 21.31
C VAL A 24 -12.95 16.43 20.55
N SER A 25 -12.22 17.39 21.11
CA SER A 25 -11.02 17.95 20.48
C SER A 25 -9.96 16.89 20.25
N THR A 26 -9.63 16.08 21.26
CA THR A 26 -8.67 14.97 21.14
C THR A 26 -9.13 13.95 20.10
N ALA A 27 -10.41 13.60 20.13
CA ALA A 27 -10.99 12.65 19.21
C ALA A 27 -10.93 13.13 17.75
N SER A 28 -11.16 14.43 17.53
CA SER A 28 -11.09 15.07 16.22
C SER A 28 -9.66 15.13 15.69
N SER A 29 -8.68 15.44 16.54
CA SER A 29 -7.27 15.39 16.18
C SER A 29 -6.84 13.98 15.75
N HIS A 30 -7.29 12.95 16.47
CA HIS A 30 -7.02 11.56 16.10
C HIS A 30 -7.65 11.19 14.77
N LEU A 31 -8.92 11.58 14.53
CA LEU A 31 -9.61 11.37 13.25
C LEU A 31 -8.84 11.99 12.08
N ASN A 32 -8.34 13.22 12.24
CA ASN A 32 -7.54 13.90 11.22
C ASN A 32 -6.23 13.16 10.92
N ALA A 33 -5.57 12.63 11.95
CA ALA A 33 -4.38 11.80 11.77
C ALA A 33 -4.68 10.51 10.99
N LEU A 34 -5.78 9.81 11.33
CA LEU A 34 -6.21 8.61 10.61
C LEU A 34 -6.54 8.91 9.13
N ASN A 35 -7.23 10.01 8.84
CA ASN A 35 -7.52 10.44 7.47
C ASN A 35 -6.25 10.78 6.66
N SER A 36 -5.25 11.37 7.33
CA SER A 36 -3.94 11.65 6.71
C SER A 36 -3.20 10.35 6.38
N GLN A 37 -3.23 9.37 7.29
CA GLN A 37 -2.67 8.05 7.06
C GLN A 37 -3.38 7.31 5.91
N LYS A 38 -4.72 7.36 5.88
CA LYS A 38 -5.53 6.79 4.79
C LYS A 38 -5.10 7.36 3.43
N SER A 39 -4.99 8.68 3.34
CA SER A 39 -4.55 9.36 2.10
C SER A 39 -3.15 8.92 1.65
N SER A 40 -2.22 8.79 2.60
CA SER A 40 -0.86 8.29 2.34
C SER A 40 -0.86 6.85 1.82
N LEU A 41 -1.65 5.96 2.42
CA LEU A 41 -1.79 4.57 1.95
C LEU A 41 -2.41 4.49 0.56
N GLN A 42 -3.46 5.26 0.29
CA GLN A 42 -4.08 5.34 -1.04
C GLN A 42 -3.05 5.74 -2.10
N ALA A 43 -2.21 6.75 -1.81
CA ALA A 43 -1.14 7.16 -2.72
C ALA A 43 -0.11 6.03 -2.95
N LYS A 44 0.28 5.30 -1.89
CA LYS A 44 1.20 4.15 -2.01
C LYS A 44 0.61 3.02 -2.86
N ILE A 45 -0.66 2.67 -2.63
CA ILE A 45 -1.37 1.64 -3.41
C ILE A 45 -1.41 2.03 -4.89
N GLN A 46 -1.71 3.30 -5.21
CA GLN A 46 -1.73 3.78 -6.59
C GLN A 46 -0.35 3.72 -7.26
N LYS A 47 0.73 4.06 -6.53
CA LYS A 47 2.10 3.90 -7.03
C LYS A 47 2.43 2.44 -7.34
N LEU A 48 2.07 1.51 -6.46
CA LEU A 48 2.28 0.08 -6.68
C LEU A 48 1.48 -0.44 -7.87
N LYS A 49 0.22 -0.01 -8.03
CA LYS A 49 -0.60 -0.37 -9.21
C LYS A 49 0.06 0.08 -10.51
N LYS A 50 0.57 1.31 -10.57
CA LYS A 50 1.30 1.83 -11.74
C LYS A 50 2.58 1.04 -12.02
N ALA A 51 3.37 0.77 -10.98
CA ALA A 51 4.60 -0.02 -11.11
C ALA A 51 4.32 -1.44 -11.62
N LEU A 52 3.27 -2.08 -11.11
CA LEU A 52 2.87 -3.42 -11.52
C LEU A 52 2.43 -3.48 -12.99
N ILE A 53 1.68 -2.48 -13.46
CA ILE A 53 1.31 -2.38 -14.89
C ILE A 53 2.58 -2.27 -15.74
N ALA A 54 3.51 -1.37 -15.38
CA ALA A 54 4.76 -1.19 -16.13
C ALA A 54 5.60 -2.47 -16.15
N ILE A 55 5.73 -3.16 -15.02
CA ILE A 55 6.51 -4.41 -14.94
C ILE A 55 5.85 -5.51 -15.79
N LYS A 56 4.53 -5.67 -15.75
CA LYS A 56 3.82 -6.66 -16.59
C LYS A 56 3.96 -6.38 -18.09
N THR A 57 4.00 -5.11 -18.49
CA THR A 57 4.32 -4.75 -19.88
C THR A 57 5.75 -5.16 -20.24
N HIS A 58 6.74 -4.80 -19.41
CA HIS A 58 8.13 -5.16 -19.66
C HIS A 58 8.41 -6.68 -19.58
N GLU A 59 7.66 -7.40 -18.75
CA GLU A 59 7.70 -8.87 -18.68
C GLU A 59 7.29 -9.49 -20.02
N ALA A 60 6.22 -8.99 -20.65
CA ALA A 60 5.76 -9.48 -21.95
C ALA A 60 6.83 -9.25 -23.04
N ASP A 61 7.41 -8.06 -23.10
CA ASP A 61 8.48 -7.70 -24.05
C ASP A 61 9.73 -8.58 -23.83
N PHE A 62 10.10 -8.76 -22.57
CA PHE A 62 11.22 -9.60 -22.18
C PHE A 62 11.00 -11.07 -22.56
N ASN A 63 9.81 -11.61 -22.29
CA ASN A 63 9.47 -12.99 -22.63
C ASN A 63 9.46 -13.22 -24.14
N SER A 64 9.00 -12.24 -24.93
CA SER A 64 9.11 -12.27 -26.39
C SER A 64 10.57 -12.33 -26.86
N SER A 65 11.42 -11.45 -26.33
CA SER A 65 12.85 -11.42 -26.65
C SER A 65 13.58 -12.70 -26.22
N LYS A 66 13.20 -13.26 -25.07
CA LYS A 66 13.71 -14.55 -24.57
C LYS A 66 13.33 -15.69 -25.50
N GLN A 67 12.08 -15.73 -25.99
CA GLN A 67 11.64 -16.74 -26.96
C GLN A 67 12.45 -16.67 -28.25
N GLN A 68 12.69 -15.45 -28.77
CA GLN A 68 13.56 -15.25 -29.93
C GLN A 68 14.98 -15.80 -29.67
N LEU A 69 15.59 -15.46 -28.54
CA LEU A 69 16.90 -15.98 -28.14
C LEU A 69 16.92 -17.52 -28.00
N SER A 70 15.85 -18.11 -27.49
CA SER A 70 15.71 -19.57 -27.39
C SER A 70 15.56 -20.25 -28.75
N SER A 71 14.99 -19.56 -29.74
CA SER A 71 14.84 -20.06 -31.11
C SER A 71 16.11 -19.87 -31.97
N THR A 72 17.04 -19.01 -31.54
CA THR A 72 18.29 -18.75 -32.25
C THR A 72 19.12 -20.03 -32.34
N THR A 73 19.40 -20.46 -33.57
CA THR A 73 20.30 -21.60 -33.84
C THR A 73 21.56 -21.08 -34.52
N ILE A 74 22.72 -21.54 -34.06
CA ILE A 74 23.99 -21.27 -34.73
C ILE A 74 24.18 -22.34 -35.81
N GLU A 75 23.83 -21.98 -37.04
CA GLU A 75 23.99 -22.85 -38.21
C GLU A 75 25.48 -23.20 -38.42
N PRO A 76 25.80 -24.46 -38.75
CA PRO A 76 27.16 -24.88 -39.05
C PRO A 76 27.55 -24.46 -40.46
N SER A 77 27.68 -23.16 -40.74
CA SER A 77 28.29 -22.67 -41.99
C SER A 77 29.67 -22.09 -41.70
N SER A 78 30.70 -22.72 -42.28
CA SER A 78 32.11 -22.27 -42.40
C SER A 78 32.92 -22.06 -41.12
N TRP A 79 32.28 -21.89 -39.95
CA TRP A 79 32.94 -21.70 -38.66
C TRP A 79 33.17 -23.06 -37.98
N GLN A 80 34.39 -23.58 -38.06
CA GLN A 80 34.80 -24.80 -37.36
C GLN A 80 35.77 -24.50 -36.21
N GLY A 81 35.84 -25.40 -35.23
CA GLY A 81 36.77 -25.32 -34.11
C GLY A 81 36.33 -24.40 -32.96
N GLN A 82 37.31 -23.87 -32.22
CA GLN A 82 37.10 -23.20 -30.93
C GLN A 82 36.13 -22.01 -30.99
N LYS A 83 36.07 -21.27 -32.10
CA LYS A 83 35.14 -20.13 -32.28
C LYS A 83 33.68 -20.57 -32.30
N ALA A 84 33.35 -21.69 -32.94
CA ALA A 84 31.99 -22.23 -32.96
C ALA A 84 31.56 -22.76 -31.59
N ASN A 85 32.46 -23.43 -30.88
CA ASN A 85 32.21 -23.90 -29.51
C ASN A 85 31.98 -22.73 -28.54
N ASN A 86 32.78 -21.67 -28.65
CA ASN A 86 32.61 -20.46 -27.85
C ASN A 86 31.26 -19.79 -28.14
N ALA A 87 30.85 -19.69 -29.40
CA ALA A 87 29.58 -19.09 -29.77
C ALA A 87 28.38 -19.89 -29.21
N LYS A 88 28.41 -21.24 -29.31
CA LYS A 88 27.39 -22.12 -28.71
C LYS A 88 27.33 -21.97 -27.19
N ARG A 89 28.50 -21.91 -26.53
CA ARG A 89 28.58 -21.71 -25.08
C ARG A 89 27.99 -20.36 -24.67
N ASN A 90 28.39 -19.28 -25.34
CA ASN A 90 27.88 -17.94 -25.06
C ASN A 90 26.35 -17.87 -25.25
N LEU A 91 25.82 -18.51 -26.31
CA LEU A 91 24.37 -18.59 -26.52
C LEU A 91 23.67 -19.34 -25.37
N ALA A 92 24.21 -20.48 -24.94
CA ALA A 92 23.66 -21.23 -23.81
C ALA A 92 23.71 -20.42 -22.50
N GLU A 93 24.80 -19.69 -22.25
CA GLU A 93 24.93 -18.78 -21.10
C GLU A 93 23.88 -17.66 -21.15
N MET A 94 23.67 -17.04 -22.32
CA MET A 94 22.63 -16.02 -22.51
C MET A 94 21.22 -16.57 -22.28
N GLN A 95 20.91 -17.77 -22.79
CA GLN A 95 19.62 -18.43 -22.58
C GLN A 95 19.38 -18.77 -21.10
N ALA A 96 20.42 -19.22 -20.40
CA ALA A 96 20.36 -19.49 -18.97
C ALA A 96 20.13 -18.20 -18.16
N GLU A 97 20.84 -17.12 -18.50
CA GLU A 97 20.68 -15.83 -17.82
C GLU A 97 19.30 -15.22 -18.08
N ALA A 98 18.81 -15.27 -19.32
CA ALA A 98 17.46 -14.83 -19.64
C ALA A 98 16.39 -15.60 -18.84
N SER A 99 16.61 -16.89 -18.60
CA SER A 99 15.73 -17.70 -17.75
C SER A 99 15.78 -17.31 -16.27
N ARG A 100 16.95 -16.92 -15.75
CA ARG A 100 17.08 -16.39 -14.38
C ARG A 100 16.39 -15.03 -14.23
N ILE A 101 16.56 -14.15 -15.22
CA ILE A 101 15.92 -12.84 -15.23
C ILE A 101 14.39 -12.97 -15.27
N ALA A 102 13.84 -13.86 -16.11
CA ALA A 102 12.40 -14.14 -16.14
C ALA A 102 11.86 -14.49 -14.74
N LYS A 103 12.51 -15.41 -14.03
CA LYS A 103 12.12 -15.78 -12.66
C LYS A 103 12.19 -14.61 -11.68
N LYS A 104 13.19 -13.74 -11.80
CA LYS A 104 13.30 -12.53 -10.96
C LYS A 104 12.17 -11.54 -11.23
N ILE A 105 11.75 -11.40 -12.48
CA ILE A 105 10.60 -10.56 -12.86
C ILE A 105 9.32 -11.12 -12.24
N GLU A 106 9.06 -12.43 -12.41
CA GLU A 106 7.90 -13.13 -11.82
C GLU A 106 7.86 -12.93 -10.30
N GLN A 107 8.99 -13.15 -9.60
CA GLN A 107 9.08 -12.92 -8.15
C GLN A 107 8.81 -11.47 -7.77
N SER A 108 9.35 -10.51 -8.53
CA SER A 108 9.13 -9.08 -8.25
C SER A 108 7.66 -8.69 -8.41
N ILE A 109 6.95 -9.28 -9.38
CA ILE A 109 5.51 -9.09 -9.55
C ILE A 109 4.77 -9.64 -8.33
N GLU A 110 5.07 -10.85 -7.90
CA GLU A 110 4.45 -11.49 -6.73
C GLU A 110 4.67 -10.66 -5.45
N ASP A 111 5.89 -10.19 -5.22
CA ASP A 111 6.24 -9.36 -4.06
C ASP A 111 5.45 -8.05 -4.05
N ILE A 112 5.30 -7.41 -5.21
CA ILE A 112 4.51 -6.17 -5.36
C ILE A 112 3.01 -6.45 -5.13
N GLU A 113 2.48 -7.54 -5.67
CA GLU A 113 1.07 -7.94 -5.47
C GLU A 113 0.77 -8.25 -4.01
N THR A 114 1.68 -8.94 -3.33
CA THR A 114 1.60 -9.21 -1.89
C THR A 114 1.65 -7.91 -1.10
N LYS A 115 2.59 -7.01 -1.42
CA LYS A 115 2.68 -5.73 -0.72
C LYS A 115 1.45 -4.86 -0.92
N LYS A 116 0.89 -4.85 -2.13
CA LYS A 116 -0.36 -4.16 -2.44
C LYS A 116 -1.51 -4.71 -1.59
N ARG A 117 -1.66 -6.03 -1.50
CA ARG A 117 -2.70 -6.69 -0.69
C ARG A 117 -2.58 -6.33 0.80
N GLU A 118 -1.37 -6.34 1.35
CA GLU A 118 -1.14 -5.91 2.75
C GLU A 118 -1.59 -4.46 3.00
N LEU A 119 -1.28 -3.55 2.06
CA LEU A 119 -1.66 -2.15 2.19
C LEU A 119 -3.17 -1.95 2.04
N GLU A 120 -3.82 -2.72 1.17
CA GLU A 120 -5.29 -2.73 1.02
C GLU A 120 -5.96 -3.21 2.31
N GLN A 121 -5.44 -4.26 2.96
CA GLN A 121 -5.94 -4.71 4.28
C GLN A 121 -5.76 -3.64 5.37
N LYS A 122 -4.59 -2.99 5.43
CA LYS A 122 -4.35 -1.88 6.36
C LYS A 122 -5.33 -0.72 6.14
N MET A 123 -5.69 -0.46 4.88
CA MET A 123 -6.67 0.57 4.52
C MET A 123 -8.07 0.22 5.07
N THR A 124 -8.51 -1.03 4.93
CA THR A 124 -9.78 -1.50 5.53
C THR A 124 -9.80 -1.33 7.04
N THR A 125 -8.71 -1.68 7.74
CA THR A 125 -8.61 -1.48 9.19
C THR A 125 -8.72 0.00 9.57
N LEU A 126 -8.03 0.88 8.84
CA LEU A 126 -8.10 2.33 9.07
C LEU A 126 -9.50 2.89 8.84
N GLU A 127 -10.24 2.38 7.85
CA GLU A 127 -11.63 2.78 7.60
C GLU A 127 -12.55 2.40 8.77
N GLY A 128 -12.33 1.23 9.37
CA GLY A 128 -13.01 0.83 10.61
C GLY A 128 -12.68 1.76 11.78
N GLN A 129 -11.41 2.12 11.96
CA GLN A 129 -10.97 3.05 13.01
C GLN A 129 -11.58 4.45 12.82
N ILE A 130 -11.58 4.98 11.59
CA ILE A 130 -12.21 6.25 11.23
C ILE A 130 -13.70 6.24 11.57
N SER A 131 -14.41 5.15 11.24
CA SER A 131 -15.84 5.01 11.51
C SER A 131 -16.12 5.03 13.02
N SER A 132 -15.37 4.25 13.79
CA SER A 132 -15.46 4.22 15.26
C SER A 132 -15.16 5.59 15.88
N GLN A 133 -14.13 6.28 15.39
CA GLN A 133 -13.75 7.59 15.88
C GLN A 133 -14.81 8.66 15.59
N THR A 134 -15.43 8.59 14.41
CA THR A 134 -16.54 9.48 14.01
C THR A 134 -17.77 9.26 14.89
N ALA A 135 -18.09 8.01 15.21
CA ALA A 135 -19.18 7.66 16.12
C ALA A 135 -18.92 8.19 17.55
N LEU A 136 -17.69 8.08 18.04
CA LEU A 136 -17.29 8.61 19.35
C LEU A 136 -17.48 10.13 19.42
N ILE A 137 -17.02 10.88 18.40
CA ILE A 137 -17.21 12.33 18.33
C ILE A 137 -18.69 12.69 18.37
N SER A 138 -19.51 11.96 17.61
CA SER A 138 -20.97 12.18 17.55
C SER A 138 -21.62 11.96 18.93
N SER A 139 -21.25 10.88 19.62
CA SER A 139 -21.74 10.57 20.97
C SER A 139 -21.33 11.63 22.00
N LEU A 140 -20.06 12.05 22.00
CA LEU A 140 -19.58 13.08 22.91
C LEU A 140 -20.26 14.43 22.66
N THR A 141 -20.49 14.78 21.38
CA THR A 141 -21.20 16.00 21.00
C THR A 141 -22.66 15.97 21.46
N ALA A 142 -23.34 14.83 21.32
CA ALA A 142 -24.69 14.65 21.84
C ALA A 142 -24.76 14.80 23.36
N GLN A 143 -23.76 14.27 24.09
CA GLN A 143 -23.65 14.45 25.55
C GLN A 143 -23.42 15.91 25.96
N ILE A 144 -22.68 16.70 25.16
CA ILE A 144 -22.50 18.15 25.41
C ILE A 144 -23.83 18.90 25.24
N ASN A 145 -24.62 18.51 24.24
CA ASN A 145 -25.90 19.14 23.93
C ASN A 145 -27.00 18.79 24.94
N SER A 146 -26.83 17.75 25.75
CA SER A 146 -27.79 17.34 26.78
C SER A 146 -27.48 17.85 28.20
N ILE A 147 -26.39 18.62 28.38
CA ILE A 147 -26.02 19.28 29.65
C ILE A 147 -26.71 20.63 29.78
#